data_AF-D7TSV9-F1
#
_entry.id   AF-D7TSV9-F1
#
_cell.length_a   1.000
_cell.length_b   1.000
_cell.length_c   1.000
_cell.angle_alpha   90.00
_cell.angle_beta   90.00
_cell.angle_gamma   90.00
#
_symmetry.space_group_name_H-M   'P 1'
#
loop_
_entity.id
_entity.type
_entity.pdbx_description
1 polymer ?
#
loop_
_entity_poly.entity_id
_entity_poly.type
_entity_poly.pdbx_seq_one_letter_code
_entity_poly.pdbx_strand_id
1 'polypeptide(L)'
;MNLSIGLQDALRELWNLAYPGRELPSLKSELWKEMGWQGTDHSTDFRGDGFISLENLIFFAKKYMVCFISVSTHSVLNMQKFLSF
;
A
#
# COMPACT_ATOMS: atom_id res chain seq x y z
N MET A 1 8.20 13.53 -14.91
CA MET A 1 6.96 13.10 -14.22
C MET A 1 6.97 13.72 -12.83
N ASN A 2 5.88 14.35 -12.41
CA ASN A 2 5.77 14.87 -11.06
C ASN A 2 5.65 13.67 -10.10
N LEU A 3 6.62 13.48 -9.20
CA LEU A 3 6.68 12.33 -8.30
C LEU A 3 5.37 12.14 -7.50
N SER A 4 4.65 13.24 -7.24
CA SER A 4 3.38 13.20 -6.52
C SER A 4 2.24 12.54 -7.30
N ILE A 5 2.24 12.60 -8.64
CA ILE A 5 1.18 11.99 -9.46
C ILE A 5 1.32 10.46 -9.45
N GLY A 6 2.55 9.97 -9.59
CA GLY A 6 2.83 8.53 -9.61
C GLY A 6 2.55 7.85 -8.27
N LEU A 7 2.84 8.55 -7.16
CA LEU A 7 2.56 8.03 -5.82
C LEU A 7 1.07 7.79 -5.57
N GLN A 8 0.21 8.74 -5.95
CA GLN A 8 -1.23 8.61 -5.74
C GLN A 8 -1.84 7.48 -6.58
N ASP A 9 -1.41 7.34 -7.82
CA ASP A 9 -1.86 6.25 -8.69
C ASP A 9 -1.44 4.88 -8.16
N ALA A 10 -0.19 4.76 -7.67
CA ALA A 10 0.31 3.53 -7.07
C ALA A 10 -0.44 3.16 -5.77
N LEU A 11 -0.71 4.14 -4.90
CA LEU A 11 -1.52 3.91 -3.69
C LEU A 11 -2.94 3.45 -4.01
N ARG A 12 -3.57 4.07 -5.01
CA ARG A 12 -4.90 3.68 -5.50
C ARG A 12 -4.89 2.25 -6.05
N GLU A 13 -3.88 1.90 -6.83
CA GLU A 13 -3.74 0.55 -7.37
C GLU A 13 -3.57 -0.48 -6.26
N LEU A 14 -2.68 -0.21 -5.30
CA LEU A 14 -2.47 -1.10 -4.16
C LEU A 14 -3.75 -1.30 -3.35
N TRP A 15 -4.50 -0.24 -3.09
CA TRP A 15 -5.79 -0.31 -2.38
C TRP A 15 -6.79 -1.23 -3.09
N ASN A 16 -6.95 -1.06 -4.41
CA ASN A 16 -7.88 -1.87 -5.20
C ASN A 16 -7.49 -3.36 -5.23
N LEU A 17 -6.20 -3.67 -5.17
CA LEU A 17 -5.71 -5.05 -5.11
C LEU A 17 -5.96 -5.67 -3.73
N ALA A 18 -5.84 -4.90 -2.64
CA ALA A 18 -6.01 -5.39 -1.28
C ALA A 18 -7.48 -5.46 -0.82
N TYR A 19 -8.31 -4.51 -1.25
CA TYR A 19 -9.71 -4.39 -0.86
C TYR A 19 -10.62 -4.26 -2.09
N PRO A 20 -10.72 -5.30 -2.94
CA PRO A 20 -11.53 -5.24 -4.14
C PRO A 20 -12.99 -4.92 -3.81
N GLY A 21 -13.55 -3.90 -4.47
CA GLY A 21 -14.93 -3.46 -4.28
C GLY A 21 -15.14 -2.48 -3.12
N ARG A 22 -14.10 -2.12 -2.36
CA ARG A 22 -14.17 -1.08 -1.34
C ARG A 22 -13.87 0.28 -1.97
N GLU A 23 -14.60 1.31 -1.56
CA GLU A 23 -14.33 2.68 -2.01
C GLU A 23 -12.91 3.11 -1.63
N LEU A 24 -12.25 3.84 -2.53
CA LEU A 24 -10.92 4.38 -2.28
C LEU A 24 -11.00 5.46 -1.20
N PRO A 25 -10.25 5.35 -0.09
CA PRO A 25 -10.22 6.39 0.93
C PRO A 25 -9.57 7.67 0.39
N SER A 26 -9.89 8.79 1.04
CA SER A 26 -9.08 10.00 0.90
C SER A 26 -7.62 9.73 1.26
N LEU A 27 -6.70 10.48 0.64
CA LEU A 27 -5.25 10.37 0.91
C LEU A 27 -4.91 10.48 2.40
N LYS A 28 -5.66 11.31 3.14
CA LYS A 28 -5.61 11.34 4.60
C LYS A 28 -6.81 10.60 5.17
N SER A 29 -6.60 9.40 5.70
CA SER A 29 -7.68 8.56 6.23
C SER A 29 -7.17 7.55 7.27
N GLU A 30 -7.99 7.26 8.27
CA GLU A 30 -7.75 6.18 9.24
C GLU A 30 -7.81 4.79 8.60
N LEU A 31 -8.48 4.67 7.44
CA LEU A 31 -8.58 3.42 6.67
C LEU A 31 -7.22 2.90 6.19
N TRP A 32 -6.22 3.78 6.04
CA TRP A 32 -4.85 3.35 5.76
C TRP A 32 -4.24 2.57 6.93
N LYS A 33 -4.62 2.85 8.18
CA LYS A 33 -4.14 2.06 9.32
C LYS A 33 -4.66 0.62 9.30
N GLU A 34 -5.85 0.39 8.75
CA GLU A 34 -6.38 -0.97 8.54
C GLU A 34 -5.53 -1.78 7.56
N MET A 35 -4.88 -1.09 6.61
CA MET A 35 -3.93 -1.67 5.67
C MET A 35 -2.50 -1.79 6.24
N GLY A 36 -2.26 -1.28 7.46
CA GLY A 36 -0.98 -1.41 8.15
C GLY A 36 -0.03 -0.20 8.01
N TRP A 37 -0.50 0.95 7.51
CA TRP A 37 0.25 2.22 7.53
C TRP A 37 0.34 2.79 8.96
N GLN A 38 1.43 3.49 9.32
CA GLN A 38 1.60 4.02 10.69
C GLN A 38 0.67 5.20 10.98
N GLY A 39 0.45 6.04 9.97
CA GLY A 39 -0.35 7.26 10.06
C GLY A 39 -1.54 7.29 9.11
N THR A 40 -2.32 8.36 9.21
CA THR A 40 -3.31 8.69 8.18
C THR A 40 -2.66 9.31 6.94
N ASP A 41 -1.43 9.81 7.07
CA ASP A 41 -0.62 10.37 6.00
C ASP A 41 0.52 9.41 5.65
N HIS A 42 0.34 8.69 4.55
CA HIS A 42 1.28 7.69 4.04
C HIS A 42 2.64 8.28 3.64
N SER A 43 2.79 9.61 3.49
CA SER A 43 4.07 10.22 3.09
C SER A 43 5.19 10.01 4.11
N THR A 44 4.86 9.82 5.39
CA THR A 44 5.85 9.61 6.46
C THR A 44 6.28 8.16 6.63
N ASP A 45 5.57 7.23 6.00
CA ASP A 45 5.84 5.78 6.06
C ASP A 45 6.91 5.33 5.05
N PHE A 46 7.16 6.13 4.01
CA PHE A 46 8.22 5.87 3.05
C PHE A 46 9.59 6.24 3.63
N ARG A 47 10.36 5.23 4.04
CA ARG A 47 11.80 5.36 4.36
C ARG A 47 12.64 4.82 3.21
N GLY A 48 13.98 4.93 3.29
CA GLY A 48 14.95 4.21 2.45
C GLY A 48 14.59 4.14 0.95
N ASP A 49 14.05 2.99 0.53
CA ASP A 49 13.69 2.67 -0.85
C ASP A 49 12.45 3.39 -1.41
N GLY A 50 11.72 4.14 -0.56
CA GLY A 50 10.71 5.11 -0.98
C GLY A 50 9.66 4.54 -1.95
N PHE A 51 9.47 5.19 -3.10
CA PHE A 51 8.49 4.79 -4.12
C PHE A 51 8.74 3.39 -4.71
N ILE A 52 9.99 2.91 -4.75
CA ILE A 52 10.33 1.58 -5.31
C ILE A 52 9.73 0.46 -4.45
N SER A 53 9.72 0.64 -3.12
CA SER A 53 9.09 -0.33 -2.21
C SER A 53 7.59 -0.49 -2.48
N LEU A 54 6.89 0.58 -2.87
CA LEU A 54 5.49 0.55 -3.27
C LEU A 54 5.29 -0.20 -4.58
N GLU A 55 6.14 0.05 -5.59
CA GLU A 55 6.08 -0.65 -6.87
C GLU A 55 6.33 -2.15 -6.71
N ASN A 56 7.30 -2.54 -5.87
CA ASN A 56 7.59 -3.95 -5.56
C ASN A 56 6.40 -4.63 -4.89
N LEU A 57 5.70 -3.94 -3.99
CA LEU A 57 4.52 -4.49 -3.34
C LEU A 57 3.37 -4.69 -4.32
N ILE A 58 3.13 -3.72 -5.21
CA ILE A 58 2.13 -3.83 -6.27
C ILE A 58 2.48 -4.98 -7.21
N PHE A 59 3.76 -5.13 -7.57
CA PHE A 59 4.23 -6.27 -8.37
C PHE A 59 3.92 -7.60 -7.68
N PHE A 60 4.23 -7.72 -6.38
CA PHE A 60 3.91 -8.91 -5.59
C PHE A 60 2.40 -9.20 -5.57
N ALA A 61 1.58 -8.18 -5.32
CA ALA A 61 0.13 -8.30 -5.31
C ALA A 61 -0.44 -8.79 -6.66
N LYS A 62 0.06 -8.26 -7.77
CA LYS A 62 -0.34 -8.67 -9.13
C LYS A 62 0.14 -10.08 -9.48
N LYS A 63 1.38 -10.43 -9.11
CA LYS A 63 2.02 -11.68 -9.51
C LYS A 63 1.55 -12.87 -8.66
N TYR A 64 1.30 -12.65 -7.38
CA TYR A 64 1.01 -13.69 -6.39
C TYR A 64 -0.27 -13.39 -5.62
N MET A 65 -1.37 -13.09 -6.33
CA MET A 65 -2.64 -12.62 -5.77
C MET A 65 -3.19 -13.51 -4.64
N VAL A 66 -3.13 -14.84 -4.77
CA VAL A 66 -3.61 -15.77 -3.73
C VAL A 66 -2.81 -15.62 -2.43
N CYS A 67 -1.48 -15.54 -2.54
CA CYS A 67 -0.60 -15.31 -1.39
C CYS A 67 -0.83 -13.91 -0.81
N PHE A 68 -0.96 -12.90 -1.66
CA PHE A 68 -1.20 -11.52 -1.25
C PHE A 68 -2.51 -11.39 -0.46
N ILE A 69 -3.62 -11.92 -0.97
CA ILE A 69 -4.91 -11.91 -0.26
C ILE A 69 -4.81 -12.68 1.06
N SER A 70 -4.19 -13.87 1.05
CA SER A 70 -4.01 -14.67 2.28
C SER A 70 -3.23 -13.90 3.36
N VAL A 71 -2.21 -13.13 2.99
CA VAL A 71 -1.44 -12.28 3.92
C VAL A 71 -2.23 -11.03 4.32
N SER A 72 -3.04 -10.48 3.43
CA SER A 72 -3.90 -9.31 3.66
C SER A 72 -5.03 -9.59 4.66
N THR A 73 -5.70 -10.75 4.53
CA THR A 73 -6.90 -11.09 5.33
C THR A 73 -6.59 -11.44 6.78
N HIS A 74 -5.35 -11.85 7.08
CA HIS A 74 -4.92 -12.20 8.43
C HIS A 74 -4.22 -11.04 9.17
N SER A 75 -4.40 -9.80 8.71
CA SER A 75 -3.77 -8.58 9.27
C SER A 75 -2.24 -8.59 9.19
N VAL A 76 -1.65 -9.38 8.28
CA VAL A 76 -0.20 -9.57 8.17
C VAL A 76 0.44 -8.71 7.08
N LEU A 77 -0.36 -7.98 6.29
CA LEU A 77 0.15 -6.79 5.60
C LEU A 77 0.42 -5.70 6.63
N ASN A 78 1.51 -5.86 7.37
CA ASN A 78 2.10 -4.77 8.08
C ASN A 78 3.02 -4.05 7.09
N MET A 79 2.48 -3.02 6.44
CA MET A 79 3.21 -2.17 5.49
C MET A 79 4.52 -1.65 6.09
N GLN A 80 4.62 -1.52 7.42
CA GLN A 80 5.85 -1.14 8.11
C GLN A 80 7.01 -2.11 7.83
N LYS A 81 6.75 -3.42 7.62
CA LYS A 81 7.81 -4.40 7.32
C LYS A 81 8.29 -4.36 5.87
N PHE A 82 7.45 -3.90 4.94
CA PHE A 82 7.79 -3.83 3.52
C PHE A 82 8.44 -2.49 3.14
N LEU A 83 8.08 -1.41 3.84
CA LEU A 83 8.59 -0.06 3.59
C LEU A 83 9.85 0.29 4.42
N SER A 84 10.28 -0.61 5.30
CA SER A 84 11.47 -0.43 6.16
C SER A 84 12.76 -1.05 5.60
N PHE A 85 12.71 -1.72 4.45
CA PHE A 85 13.90 -2.19 3.77
C PHE A 85 14.48 -1.08 2.88
#